data_AF-A0AAE2Y8R2-F1
#
_entry.id   AF-A0AAE2Y8R2-F1
#
_cell.length_a   1.000
_cell.length_b   1.000
_cell.length_c   1.000
_cell.angle_alpha   90.00
_cell.angle_beta   90.00
_cell.angle_gamma   90.00
#
_symmetry.space_group_name_H-M   'P 1'
#
loop_
_entity.id
_entity.type
_entity.pdbx_description
1 polymer ?
#
loop_
_entity_poly.entity_id
_entity_poly.type
_entity_poly.pdbx_seq_one_letter_code
_entity_poly.pdbx_strand_id
1 'polypeptide(L)'
;FDILYAEGADFTVKTYPERRSFLSKVVKENERLRLAEQKIVDNPEDLEAFFQEAISNGCEGLVAKSLGPESIYKAGARGWLWIKYKRDYKSEMTDTVDLVVVGGSMGTGKRAGHIGTLLLAAYDDDNDVFRTVCKCSTGFTD
;
A
#
# COMPACT_ATOMS: atom_id res chain seq x y z
N PHE A 1 -14.20 -3.59 -3.22
CA PHE A 1 -13.12 -4.60 -3.37
C PHE A 1 -13.30 -5.84 -2.49
N ASP A 2 -14.13 -5.78 -1.43
CA ASP A 2 -14.49 -6.94 -0.60
C ASP A 2 -15.87 -6.70 0.03
N ILE A 3 -16.47 -7.73 0.63
CA ILE A 3 -17.72 -7.69 1.40
C ILE A 3 -17.55 -8.53 2.66
N LEU A 4 -17.85 -7.94 3.82
CA LEU A 4 -17.58 -8.58 5.12
C LEU A 4 -18.86 -9.00 5.84
N TYR A 5 -19.98 -8.35 5.53
CA TYR A 5 -21.27 -8.63 6.12
C TYR A 5 -22.37 -8.19 5.16
N ALA A 6 -23.40 -9.02 4.98
CA ALA A 6 -24.56 -8.66 4.17
C ALA A 6 -25.76 -9.55 4.53
N GLU A 7 -26.96 -8.99 4.47
CA GLU A 7 -28.22 -9.73 4.67
C GLU A 7 -28.27 -10.55 5.98
N GLY A 8 -27.65 -10.04 7.04
CA GLY A 8 -27.59 -10.71 8.34
C GLY A 8 -26.51 -11.80 8.44
N ALA A 9 -25.76 -12.07 7.37
CA ALA A 9 -24.72 -13.09 7.33
C ALA A 9 -23.30 -12.48 7.46
N ASP A 10 -22.48 -13.16 8.26
CA ASP A 10 -21.05 -12.88 8.38
C ASP A 10 -20.27 -13.52 7.22
N PHE A 11 -19.64 -12.69 6.40
CA PHE A 11 -18.80 -13.11 5.28
C PHE A 11 -17.33 -13.22 5.67
N THR A 12 -16.91 -12.79 6.86
CA THR A 12 -15.49 -12.82 7.24
C THR A 12 -14.91 -14.24 7.28
N VAL A 13 -15.74 -15.23 7.58
CA VAL A 13 -15.41 -16.66 7.58
C VAL A 13 -15.47 -17.31 6.19
N LYS A 14 -15.97 -16.59 5.17
CA LYS A 14 -16.05 -17.07 3.78
C LYS A 14 -14.75 -16.79 3.03
N THR A 15 -14.44 -17.61 2.05
CA THR A 15 -13.26 -17.44 1.21
C THR A 15 -13.36 -16.19 0.33
N TYR A 16 -12.23 -15.58 -0.04
CA TYR A 16 -12.24 -14.40 -0.90
C TYR A 16 -13.03 -14.58 -2.21
N PRO A 17 -12.96 -15.71 -2.94
CA PRO A 17 -13.81 -15.94 -4.10
C PRO A 17 -15.32 -15.87 -3.80
N GLU A 18 -15.78 -16.46 -2.70
CA GLU A 18 -17.19 -16.40 -2.29
C GLU A 18 -17.61 -14.96 -1.98
N ARG A 19 -16.80 -14.24 -1.20
CA ARG A 19 -17.06 -12.83 -0.87
C ARG A 19 -17.09 -11.98 -2.14
N ARG A 20 -16.11 -12.13 -3.03
CA ARG A 20 -16.02 -11.34 -4.27
C ARG A 20 -17.17 -11.61 -5.22
N SER A 21 -17.61 -12.88 -5.33
CA SER A 21 -18.76 -13.29 -6.13
C SER A 21 -20.07 -12.73 -5.58
N PHE A 22 -20.24 -12.71 -4.26
CA PHE A 22 -21.42 -12.07 -3.65
C PHE A 22 -21.40 -10.55 -3.83
N LEU A 23 -20.24 -9.92 -3.62
CA LEU A 23 -20.06 -8.47 -3.84
C LEU A 23 -20.45 -8.05 -5.26
N SER A 24 -20.06 -8.81 -6.29
CA SER A 24 -20.40 -8.49 -7.67
C SER A 24 -21.89 -8.62 -7.99
N LYS A 25 -22.65 -9.42 -7.23
CA LYS A 25 -24.10 -9.56 -7.40
C LYS A 25 -24.86 -8.39 -6.78
N VAL A 26 -24.37 -7.87 -5.66
CA VAL A 26 -25.08 -6.81 -4.90
C VAL A 26 -24.72 -5.40 -5.36
N VAL A 27 -23.51 -5.19 -5.88
CA VAL A 27 -23.07 -3.88 -6.37
C VAL A 27 -23.57 -3.64 -7.78
N LYS A 28 -24.41 -2.62 -7.94
CA LYS A 28 -24.78 -2.05 -9.24
C LYS A 28 -23.83 -0.92 -9.57
N GLU A 29 -22.93 -1.14 -10.52
CA GLU A 29 -21.92 -0.16 -10.89
C GLU A 29 -22.55 1.08 -11.55
N ASN A 30 -21.95 2.23 -11.30
CA ASN A 30 -22.27 3.51 -11.92
C ASN A 30 -21.02 4.40 -11.95
N GLU A 31 -21.17 5.68 -12.25
CA GLU A 31 -20.05 6.62 -12.31
C GLU A 31 -19.33 6.83 -10.97
N ARG A 32 -20.04 6.68 -9.84
CA ARG A 32 -19.51 6.94 -8.50
C ARG A 32 -19.16 5.67 -7.73
N LEU A 33 -19.76 4.54 -8.09
CA LEU A 33 -19.56 3.25 -7.43
C LEU A 33 -19.16 2.21 -8.46
N ARG A 34 -17.93 1.71 -8.35
CA ARG A 34 -17.42 0.61 -9.16
C ARG A 34 -16.72 -0.41 -8.29
N LEU A 35 -16.70 -1.65 -8.75
CA LEU A 35 -15.88 -2.68 -8.16
C LEU A 35 -14.42 -2.40 -8.51
N ALA A 36 -13.52 -2.81 -7.62
CA ALA A 36 -12.10 -2.77 -7.96
C ALA A 36 -11.85 -3.78 -9.09
N GLU A 37 -11.15 -3.31 -10.11
CA GLU A 37 -10.69 -4.13 -11.21
C GLU A 37 -9.84 -5.30 -10.68
N GLN A 38 -10.01 -6.46 -11.29
CA GLN A 38 -9.32 -7.67 -10.88
C GLN A 38 -9.04 -8.57 -12.08
N LYS A 39 -7.93 -9.29 -12.01
CA LYS A 39 -7.58 -10.38 -12.92
C LYS A 39 -7.17 -11.58 -12.08
N ILE A 40 -7.69 -12.76 -12.41
CA ILE A 40 -7.16 -14.01 -11.88
C ILE A 40 -5.95 -14.35 -12.75
N VAL A 41 -4.80 -14.54 -12.12
CA VAL A 41 -3.53 -14.83 -12.79
C VAL A 41 -2.94 -16.09 -12.18
N ASP A 42 -2.34 -16.93 -13.01
CA ASP A 42 -1.68 -18.18 -12.62
C ASP A 42 -0.20 -18.23 -13.03
N ASN A 43 0.29 -17.17 -13.68
CA ASN A 43 1.67 -17.03 -14.11
C ASN A 43 2.22 -15.61 -13.81
N PRO A 44 3.55 -15.47 -13.61
CA PRO A 44 4.17 -14.18 -13.32
C PRO A 44 4.05 -13.14 -14.45
N GLU A 45 4.05 -13.57 -15.71
CA GLU A 45 4.02 -12.67 -16.88
C GLU A 45 2.70 -11.89 -16.93
N ASP A 46 1.58 -12.56 -16.71
CA ASP A 46 0.25 -11.95 -16.64
C ASP A 46 0.09 -11.02 -15.43
N LEU A 47 0.70 -11.38 -14.29
CA LEU A 47 0.71 -10.54 -13.09
C LEU A 47 1.47 -9.23 -13.37
N GLU A 48 2.61 -9.32 -14.04
CA GLU A 48 3.44 -8.16 -14.38
C GLU A 48 2.75 -7.26 -15.40
N ALA A 49 2.10 -7.83 -16.42
CA ALA A 49 1.32 -7.06 -17.39
C ALA A 49 0.20 -6.27 -16.69
N PHE A 50 -0.56 -6.91 -15.80
CA PHE A 50 -1.62 -6.24 -15.03
C PHE A 50 -1.07 -5.20 -14.05
N PHE A 51 0.13 -5.43 -13.50
CA PHE A 51 0.80 -4.45 -12.65
C PHE A 51 1.15 -3.19 -13.44
N GLN A 52 1.76 -3.33 -14.62
CA GLN A 52 2.09 -2.19 -15.49
C GLN A 52 0.84 -1.42 -15.94
N GLU A 53 -0.25 -2.13 -16.26
CA GLU A 53 -1.54 -1.52 -16.56
C GLU A 53 -2.05 -0.69 -15.37
N ALA A 54 -2.05 -1.24 -14.16
CA ALA A 54 -2.47 -0.52 -12.96
C ALA A 54 -1.63 0.75 -12.72
N ILE A 55 -0.30 0.68 -12.89
CA ILE A 55 0.58 1.85 -12.80
C ILE A 55 0.23 2.89 -13.87
N SER A 56 0.02 2.46 -15.13
CA SER A 56 -0.34 3.37 -16.22
C SER A 56 -1.69 4.08 -15.99
N ASN A 57 -2.61 3.42 -15.26
CA ASN A 57 -3.88 3.96 -14.82
C ASN A 57 -3.78 4.81 -13.54
N GLY A 58 -2.56 5.10 -13.06
CA GLY A 58 -2.30 5.97 -11.91
C GLY A 58 -2.49 5.31 -10.55
N CYS A 59 -2.57 3.97 -10.50
CA CYS A 59 -2.58 3.25 -9.23
C CYS A 59 -1.15 3.08 -8.67
N GLU A 60 -1.03 2.89 -7.36
CA GLU A 60 0.26 2.63 -6.67
C GLU A 60 0.85 1.25 -7.02
N GLY A 61 -0.01 0.33 -7.45
CA GLY A 61 0.31 -1.06 -7.75
C GLY A 61 -0.91 -1.96 -7.57
N LEU A 62 -0.66 -3.23 -7.24
CA LEU A 62 -1.67 -4.26 -7.07
C LEU A 62 -1.80 -4.72 -5.61
N VAL A 63 -2.97 -5.30 -5.31
CA VAL A 63 -3.17 -6.13 -4.12
C VAL A 63 -3.42 -7.57 -4.59
N ALA A 64 -2.41 -8.42 -4.47
CA ALA A 64 -2.53 -9.85 -4.75
C ALA A 64 -3.24 -10.53 -3.60
N LYS A 65 -4.34 -11.24 -3.88
CA LYS A 65 -5.17 -11.91 -2.88
C LYS A 65 -5.22 -13.41 -3.17
N SER A 66 -4.93 -14.21 -2.14
CA SER A 66 -5.04 -15.67 -2.23
C SER A 66 -6.46 -16.09 -2.60
N LEU A 67 -6.58 -17.09 -3.47
CA LEU A 67 -7.85 -17.74 -3.83
C LEU A 67 -8.03 -19.09 -3.11
N GLY A 68 -7.09 -19.46 -2.23
CA GLY A 68 -7.11 -20.73 -1.53
C GLY A 68 -8.23 -20.84 -0.48
N PRO A 69 -8.46 -22.06 0.05
CA PRO A 69 -9.52 -22.32 1.03
C PRO A 69 -9.35 -21.53 2.33
N GLU A 70 -8.11 -21.20 2.70
CA GLU A 70 -7.79 -20.42 3.90
C GLU A 70 -7.92 -18.89 3.69
N SER A 71 -8.39 -18.43 2.53
CA SER A 71 -8.49 -17.01 2.17
C SER A 71 -9.69 -16.30 2.82
N ILE A 72 -9.87 -16.53 4.11
CA ILE A 72 -10.85 -15.83 4.95
C ILE A 72 -10.39 -14.38 5.23
N TYR A 73 -11.32 -13.54 5.68
CA TYR A 73 -10.98 -12.18 6.09
C TYR A 73 -10.45 -12.17 7.52
N LYS A 74 -9.13 -12.00 7.68
CA LYS A 74 -8.49 -11.94 9.01
C LYS A 74 -8.47 -10.51 9.55
N ALA A 75 -9.53 -10.13 10.26
CA ALA A 75 -9.66 -8.80 10.85
C ALA A 75 -8.50 -8.47 11.80
N GLY A 76 -7.90 -7.29 11.64
CA GLY A 76 -6.80 -6.80 12.49
C GLY A 76 -5.46 -7.52 12.30
N ALA A 77 -5.38 -8.54 11.43
CA ALA A 77 -4.16 -9.30 11.20
C ALA A 77 -3.41 -8.80 9.96
N ARG A 78 -2.08 -8.89 10.01
CA ARG A 78 -1.20 -8.78 8.84
C ARG A 78 -0.65 -10.17 8.51
N GLY A 79 -0.75 -10.57 7.25
CA GLY A 79 -0.30 -11.89 6.82
C GLY A 79 -0.29 -12.02 5.30
N TRP A 80 -0.02 -13.23 4.83
CA TRP A 80 0.26 -13.52 3.43
C TRP A 80 -0.98 -13.73 2.55
N LEU A 81 -2.19 -13.67 3.11
CA LEU A 81 -3.40 -13.81 2.32
C LEU A 81 -3.52 -12.67 1.31
N TRP A 82 -3.13 -11.44 1.70
CA TRP A 82 -3.11 -10.27 0.85
C TRP A 82 -1.71 -9.67 0.83
N ILE A 83 -1.13 -9.54 -0.35
CA ILE A 83 0.20 -8.98 -0.56
C ILE A 83 0.05 -7.71 -1.38
N LYS A 84 0.62 -6.60 -0.90
CA LYS A 84 0.73 -5.38 -1.68
C LYS A 84 1.93 -5.54 -2.62
N TYR A 85 1.72 -5.38 -3.90
CA TYR A 85 2.76 -5.39 -4.92
C TYR A 85 2.82 -3.99 -5.53
N LYS A 86 3.82 -3.21 -5.13
CA LYS A 86 3.96 -1.78 -5.41
C LYS A 86 5.23 -1.51 -6.19
N ARG A 87 5.26 -0.39 -6.90
CA ARG A 87 6.43 0.06 -7.66
C ARG A 87 7.67 0.23 -6.76
N ASP A 88 7.48 0.77 -5.55
CA ASP A 88 8.56 0.99 -4.58
C ASP A 88 9.31 -0.30 -4.19
N TYR A 89 8.66 -1.48 -4.31
CA TYR A 89 9.30 -2.76 -4.00
C TYR A 89 10.25 -3.24 -5.10
N LYS A 90 10.19 -2.67 -6.30
CA LYS A 90 11.14 -2.99 -7.37
C LYS A 90 12.51 -2.32 -7.21
N SER A 91 12.78 -1.67 -6.06
CA SER A 91 13.96 -0.79 -5.86
C SER A 91 14.03 0.36 -6.85
N GLU A 92 13.02 0.54 -7.69
CA GLU A 92 12.82 1.71 -8.54
C GLU A 92 12.10 2.80 -7.74
N MET A 93 12.66 3.19 -6.59
CA MET A 93 12.33 4.52 -6.08
C MET A 93 12.89 5.50 -7.11
N THR A 94 12.01 5.95 -8.01
CA THR A 94 12.46 6.60 -9.25
C THR A 94 13.15 7.94 -8.95
N ASP A 95 12.92 8.51 -7.77
CA ASP A 95 13.49 9.79 -7.35
C ASP A 95 14.17 9.67 -5.96
N THR A 96 15.40 9.16 -5.93
CA THR A 96 16.28 9.34 -4.75
C THR A 96 16.80 10.78 -4.73
N VAL A 97 16.76 11.42 -3.56
CA VAL A 97 17.26 12.79 -3.38
C VAL A 97 18.24 12.87 -2.23
N ASP A 98 19.29 13.67 -2.40
CA ASP A 98 20.24 14.00 -1.35
C ASP A 98 19.74 15.22 -0.58
N LEU A 99 19.60 15.09 0.75
CA LEU A 99 19.08 16.14 1.63
C LEU A 99 20.00 16.35 2.83
N VAL A 100 20.06 17.59 3.31
CA VAL A 100 20.84 17.97 4.50
C VAL A 100 19.98 17.87 5.75
N VAL A 101 20.53 17.30 6.82
CA VAL A 101 19.90 17.29 8.14
C VAL A 101 20.01 18.69 8.76
N VAL A 102 18.88 19.36 8.96
CA VAL A 102 18.82 20.71 9.55
C VAL A 102 18.14 20.75 10.92
N GLY A 103 17.71 19.59 11.42
CA GLY A 103 17.13 19.48 12.76
C GLY A 103 16.74 18.06 13.14
N GLY A 104 16.30 17.88 14.39
CA GLY A 104 15.85 16.60 14.91
C GLY A 104 14.77 16.74 15.97
N SER A 105 13.92 15.72 16.11
CA SER A 105 12.91 15.62 17.16
C SER A 105 13.16 14.38 18.01
N MET A 106 12.96 14.50 19.33
CA MET A 106 13.09 13.37 20.26
C MET A 106 12.06 12.28 19.93
N GLY A 107 12.52 11.03 19.93
CA GLY A 107 11.68 9.87 19.72
C GLY A 107 10.76 9.62 20.90
N THR A 108 9.68 8.89 20.63
CA THR A 108 8.73 8.41 21.63
C THR A 108 8.66 6.89 21.60
N GLY A 109 8.08 6.27 22.63
CA GLY A 109 7.94 4.80 22.71
C GLY A 109 9.29 4.09 22.66
N LYS A 110 9.47 3.18 21.69
CA LYS A 110 10.72 2.40 21.52
C LYS A 110 11.98 3.25 21.29
N ARG A 111 11.83 4.51 20.85
CA ARG A 111 12.94 5.43 20.57
C ARG A 111 13.04 6.58 21.59
N ALA A 112 12.41 6.44 22.75
CA ALA A 112 12.55 7.42 23.83
C ALA A 112 14.03 7.55 24.24
N GLY A 113 14.48 8.79 24.45
CA GLY A 113 15.88 9.09 24.83
C GLY A 113 16.83 9.32 23.65
N HIS A 114 16.40 9.09 22.40
CA HIS A 114 17.18 9.34 21.19
C HIS A 114 16.47 10.32 20.25
N ILE A 115 17.20 10.87 19.27
CA ILE A 115 16.57 11.58 18.14
C ILE A 115 15.83 10.54 17.29
N GLY A 116 14.50 10.62 17.26
CA GLY A 116 13.65 9.66 16.56
C GLY A 116 13.23 10.08 15.17
N THR A 117 13.47 11.34 14.80
CA THR A 117 13.06 11.92 13.51
C THR A 117 14.02 13.03 13.10
N LEU A 118 14.51 12.99 11.87
CA LEU A 118 15.35 14.04 11.28
C LEU A 118 14.49 14.98 10.42
N LEU A 119 14.76 16.28 10.50
CA LEU A 119 14.22 17.29 9.58
C LEU A 119 15.22 17.49 8.45
N LEU A 120 14.78 17.24 7.21
CA LEU A 120 15.62 17.25 6.02
C LEU A 120 15.30 18.45 5.14
N ALA A 121 16.33 19.05 4.55
CA ALA A 121 16.22 20.21 3.68
C ALA A 121 16.99 20.04 2.37
N ALA A 122 16.47 20.61 1.29
CA ALA A 122 17.16 20.77 0.02
C ALA A 122 17.89 22.12 -0.02
N TYR A 123 18.98 22.19 -0.76
CA TYR A 123 19.70 23.44 -1.00
C TYR A 123 18.99 24.25 -2.10
N ASP A 124 18.78 25.54 -1.84
CA ASP A 124 18.29 26.57 -2.77
C ASP A 124 19.48 27.46 -3.12
N ASP A 125 19.99 27.31 -4.34
CA ASP A 125 21.17 27.99 -4.86
C ASP A 125 20.92 29.48 -5.17
N ASP A 126 19.72 29.83 -5.62
CA ASP A 126 19.32 31.21 -5.90
C ASP A 126 19.37 32.10 -4.63
N ASN A 127 19.06 31.52 -3.46
CA ASN A 127 18.98 32.24 -2.20
C ASN A 127 20.07 31.87 -1.18
N ASP A 128 20.93 30.90 -1.50
CA ASP A 128 21.96 30.34 -0.61
C ASP A 128 21.39 29.90 0.76
N VAL A 129 20.30 29.12 0.74
CA VAL A 129 19.62 28.64 1.96
C VAL A 129 19.22 27.17 1.86
N PHE A 130 18.99 26.55 3.01
CA PHE A 130 18.39 25.21 3.10
C PHE A 130 16.89 25.30 3.36
N ARG A 131 16.07 24.81 2.43
CA ARG A 131 14.60 24.76 2.57
C ARG A 131 14.14 23.38 3.01
N THR A 132 13.41 23.31 4.12
CA THR A 132 12.89 22.06 4.67
C THR A 132 11.90 21.39 3.71
N VAL A 133 12.07 20.10 3.46
CA VAL A 133 11.24 19.31 2.52
C VAL A 133 10.42 18.25 3.25
N CYS A 134 11.06 17.47 4.12
CA CYS A 134 10.40 16.34 4.76
C CYS A 134 10.99 16.00 6.13
N LYS A 135 10.31 15.09 6.82
CA LYS A 135 10.81 14.46 8.04
C LYS A 135 11.10 12.99 7.74
N CYS A 136 12.26 12.50 8.16
CA CYS A 136 12.63 11.09 8.02
C CYS A 136 12.69 10.42 9.40
N SER A 137 11.86 9.39 9.58
CA SER A 137 11.72 8.65 10.84
C SER A 137 11.91 7.14 10.66
N THR A 138 12.27 6.65 9.47
CA THR A 138 12.37 5.22 9.17
C THR A 138 13.53 4.98 8.20
N GLY A 139 14.06 3.76 8.14
CA GLY A 139 15.19 3.40 7.25
C GLY A 139 16.55 3.35 7.96
N PHE A 140 16.62 3.82 9.21
CA PHE A 140 17.80 3.67 10.07
C PHE A 140 17.74 2.34 10.82
N THR A 141 18.84 1.60 10.87
CA THR A 141 19.01 0.44 11.76
C THR A 141 19.19 0.92 13.20
N ASP A 142 18.75 0.10 14.15
CA ASP A 142 19.04 0.30 15.58
C ASP A 142 20.55 0.16 15.87
#